data_AF-A0A1H9FXG4-F1
#
_entry.id   AF-A0A1H9FXG4-F1
#
_cell.length_a   1.000
_cell.length_b   1.000
_cell.length_c   1.000
_cell.angle_alpha   90.00
_cell.angle_beta   90.00
_cell.angle_gamma   90.00
#
_symmetry.space_group_name_H-M   'P 1'
#
loop_
_entity.id
_entity.type
_entity.pdbx_description
1 polymer ?
#
loop_
_entity_poly.entity_id
_entity_poly.type
_entity_poly.pdbx_seq_one_letter_code
_entity_poly.pdbx_strand_id
1 'polypeptide(L)'
;MAMIKCEECGHAISDKAEHCISCGYPSGSAIEEPAKQTGASGAWSAVTRSRTPINLFAIAMMCCASILGMSATQIDSPESLKAFTYTLHVFMAVTGMFFVTILFCRKGVYHPDDLAKAKRDGLSDEMGPDQPVIAAVVIIIMLSAYAAFQAVYAS
;
A
#
# COMPACT_ATOMS: atom_id res chain seq x y z
N MET A 1 37.33 -1.05 -26.00
CA MET A 1 36.02 -1.26 -25.35
C MET A 1 36.09 -2.62 -24.71
N ALA A 2 36.15 -2.70 -23.37
CA ALA A 2 36.24 -3.97 -22.68
C ALA A 2 34.82 -4.43 -22.31
N MET A 3 34.50 -5.69 -22.57
CA MET A 3 33.27 -6.30 -22.07
C MET A 3 33.59 -7.00 -20.75
N ILE A 4 32.90 -6.61 -19.69
CA ILE A 4 32.94 -7.27 -18.38
C ILE A 4 31.78 -8.25 -18.27
N LYS A 5 31.91 -9.28 -17.42
CA LYS A 5 30.78 -10.17 -17.13
C LYS A 5 29.99 -9.61 -15.95
N CYS A 6 28.68 -9.58 -16.07
CA CYS A 6 27.78 -9.25 -14.97
C CYS A 6 27.94 -10.29 -13.85
N GLU A 7 28.10 -9.83 -12.60
CA GLU A 7 28.30 -10.71 -11.44
C GLU A 7 27.06 -11.56 -11.10
N GLU A 8 25.86 -11.08 -11.44
CA GLU A 8 24.62 -11.80 -11.15
C GLU A 8 24.22 -12.78 -12.25
N CYS A 9 24.22 -12.36 -13.53
CA CYS A 9 23.70 -13.18 -14.62
C CYS A 9 24.78 -13.74 -15.55
N GLY A 10 26.05 -13.39 -15.34
CA GLY A 10 27.18 -13.83 -16.18
C GLY A 10 27.20 -13.25 -17.59
N HIS A 11 26.24 -12.40 -17.96
CA HIS A 11 26.13 -11.82 -19.30
C HIS A 11 27.23 -10.80 -19.56
N ALA A 12 27.75 -10.76 -20.79
CA ALA A 12 28.76 -9.79 -21.18
C ALA A 12 28.13 -8.40 -21.34
N ILE A 13 28.64 -7.42 -20.61
CA ILE A 13 28.17 -6.03 -20.60
C ILE A 13 29.34 -5.08 -20.84
N SER A 14 29.06 -3.88 -21.35
CA SER A 14 30.11 -2.86 -21.50
C SER A 14 30.59 -2.38 -20.14
N ASP A 15 31.89 -2.16 -20.03
CA ASP A 15 32.57 -1.45 -18.94
C ASP A 15 32.01 -0.03 -18.63
N LYS A 16 31.16 0.54 -19.50
CA LYS A 16 30.49 1.83 -19.30
C LYS A 16 28.99 1.74 -19.03
N ALA A 17 28.42 0.53 -18.99
CA ALA A 17 27.01 0.38 -18.71
C ALA A 17 26.74 0.64 -17.22
N GLU A 18 25.82 1.54 -16.89
CA GLU A 18 25.39 1.75 -15.51
C GLU A 18 24.58 0.55 -14.98
N HIS A 19 23.86 -0.12 -15.88
CA HIS A 19 23.03 -1.28 -15.56
C HIS A 19 23.21 -2.38 -16.61
N CYS A 20 23.16 -3.63 -16.16
CA CYS A 20 23.12 -4.78 -17.04
C CYS A 20 21.83 -4.75 -17.87
N ILE A 21 21.97 -4.78 -19.20
CA ILE A 21 20.82 -4.80 -20.11
C ILE A 21 19.94 -6.06 -20.00
N SER A 22 20.47 -7.13 -19.41
CA SER A 22 19.82 -8.44 -19.38
C SER A 22 19.07 -8.68 -18.06
N CYS A 23 19.63 -8.26 -16.92
CA CYS A 23 19.01 -8.44 -15.60
C CYS A 23 18.73 -7.14 -14.83
N GLY A 24 19.22 -6.00 -15.30
CA GLY A 24 19.09 -4.71 -14.63
C GLY A 24 20.05 -4.49 -13.45
N TYR A 25 20.98 -5.42 -13.19
CA TYR A 25 21.93 -5.30 -12.08
C TYR A 25 22.95 -4.17 -12.33
N PRO A 26 23.19 -3.26 -11.36
CA PRO A 26 24.09 -2.14 -11.55
C PRO A 26 25.52 -2.63 -11.73
N SER A 27 26.17 -2.19 -12.81
CA SER A 27 27.50 -2.65 -13.20
C SER A 27 28.53 -1.57 -12.95
N GLY A 28 28.86 -1.42 -11.68
CA GLY A 28 29.89 -0.51 -11.23
C GLY A 28 29.92 -0.53 -9.72
N SER A 29 31.10 -0.77 -9.17
CA SER A 29 31.42 -0.61 -7.76
C SER A 29 31.23 0.85 -7.31
N ALA A 30 29.99 1.32 -7.26
CA ALA A 30 29.57 2.34 -6.32
C ALA A 30 29.23 1.60 -5.02
N ILE A 31 30.27 1.18 -4.31
CA ILE A 31 30.16 0.98 -2.87
C ILE A 31 29.96 2.40 -2.33
N GLU A 32 28.72 2.88 -2.37
CA GLU A 32 28.31 3.96 -1.51
C GLU A 32 28.38 3.40 -0.08
N GLU A 33 29.34 3.91 0.69
CA GLU A 33 29.38 3.73 2.14
C GLU A 33 27.98 3.95 2.74
N PRO A 34 27.59 3.23 3.81
CA PRO A 34 26.25 3.28 4.36
C PRO A 34 26.02 4.66 5.00
N ALA A 35 25.58 5.61 4.18
CA ALA A 35 25.11 6.91 4.63
C ALA A 35 23.89 6.67 5.50
N LYS A 36 24.12 6.79 6.81
CA LYS A 36 23.16 6.86 7.92
C LYS A 36 21.91 7.63 7.49
N GLN A 37 20.89 6.91 6.98
CA GLN A 37 19.64 7.48 6.52
C GLN A 37 18.80 7.87 7.72
N THR A 38 18.83 9.17 8.03
CA THR A 38 17.95 9.82 8.97
C THR A 38 16.52 9.80 8.43
N GLY A 39 15.69 8.88 8.94
CA GLY A 39 14.23 8.93 9.17
C GLY A 39 13.27 9.36 8.04
N ALA A 40 13.54 10.44 7.32
CA ALA A 40 12.68 10.98 6.27
C ALA A 40 13.04 10.42 4.87
N SER A 41 14.32 10.39 4.47
CA SER A 41 14.67 9.96 3.10
C SER A 41 14.40 8.48 2.83
N GLY A 42 14.57 7.63 3.86
CA GLY A 42 14.21 6.21 3.80
C GLY A 42 12.70 5.98 3.67
N ALA A 43 11.88 6.74 4.42
CA ALA A 43 10.42 6.64 4.33
C ALA A 43 9.89 7.15 2.97
N TRP A 44 10.42 8.27 2.48
CA TRP A 44 10.05 8.82 1.17
C TRP A 44 10.48 7.91 0.01
N SER A 45 11.66 7.29 0.10
CA SER A 45 12.12 6.33 -0.91
C SER A 45 11.32 5.02 -0.87
N ALA A 46 10.85 4.57 0.30
CA ALA A 46 9.94 3.43 0.41
C ALA A 46 8.56 3.73 -0.23
N VAL A 47 8.05 4.95 -0.05
CA VAL A 47 6.80 5.43 -0.66
C VAL A 47 6.93 5.50 -2.19
N THR A 48 7.96 6.12 -2.73
CA THR A 48 8.14 6.26 -4.19
C THR A 48 8.53 4.96 -4.89
N ARG A 49 9.09 3.99 -4.15
CA ARG A 49 9.41 2.64 -4.66
C ARG A 49 8.21 1.69 -4.64
N SER A 50 7.13 2.04 -3.94
CA SER A 50 5.95 1.18 -3.86
C SER A 50 5.21 1.12 -5.20
N ARG A 51 5.13 -0.08 -5.79
CA ARG A 51 4.54 -0.30 -7.12
C ARG A 51 3.02 -0.55 -7.08
N THR A 52 2.45 -0.78 -5.90
CA THR A 52 1.04 -1.10 -5.73
C THR A 52 0.32 -0.07 -4.87
N PRO A 53 -0.90 0.35 -5.25
CA PRO A 53 -1.71 1.26 -4.45
C PRO A 53 -2.04 0.71 -3.05
N ILE A 54 -1.99 -0.62 -2.87
CA ILE A 54 -2.15 -1.30 -1.57
C ILE A 54 -1.06 -0.88 -0.60
N ASN A 55 0.20 -0.88 -1.03
CA ASN A 55 1.32 -0.59 -0.13
C ASN A 55 1.31 0.88 0.29
N LEU A 56 0.96 1.79 -0.62
CA LEU A 56 0.74 3.21 -0.28
C LEU A 56 -0.39 3.40 0.72
N PHE A 57 -1.52 2.74 0.50
CA PHE A 57 -2.64 2.79 1.42
C PHE A 57 -2.24 2.25 2.81
N ALA A 58 -1.56 1.11 2.87
CA ALA A 58 -1.12 0.51 4.14
C ALA A 58 -0.22 1.47 4.94
N ILE A 59 0.74 2.12 4.28
CA ILE A 59 1.61 3.12 4.92
C ILE A 59 0.78 4.30 5.44
N ALA A 60 -0.13 4.84 4.62
CA ALA A 60 -1.00 5.94 5.04
C ALA A 60 -1.85 5.56 6.27
N MET A 61 -2.42 4.35 6.29
CA MET A 61 -3.23 3.90 7.42
C MET A 61 -2.40 3.68 8.69
N MET A 62 -1.17 3.17 8.57
CA MET A 62 -0.24 3.04 9.70
C MET A 62 0.12 4.40 10.30
N CYS A 63 0.36 5.42 9.45
CA CYS A 63 0.60 6.78 9.91
C CYS A 63 -0.62 7.37 10.61
N CYS A 64 -1.81 7.25 10.01
CA CYS A 64 -3.06 7.73 10.61
C CYS A 64 -3.35 7.05 11.96
N ALA A 65 -3.19 5.74 12.05
CA ALA A 65 -3.40 5.00 13.29
C ALA A 65 -2.44 5.45 14.40
N SER A 66 -1.19 5.74 14.04
CA SER A 66 -0.18 6.24 14.99
C SER A 66 -0.54 7.64 15.51
N ILE A 67 -0.97 8.54 14.63
CA ILE A 67 -1.42 9.89 15.00
C ILE A 67 -2.64 9.81 15.91
N LEU A 68 -3.67 9.05 15.51
CA LEU A 68 -4.89 8.87 16.30
C LEU A 68 -4.60 8.24 17.67
N GLY A 69 -3.67 7.29 17.73
CA GLY A 69 -3.22 6.67 18.96
C GLY A 69 -2.54 7.65 19.92
N MET A 70 -1.67 8.53 19.42
CA MET A 70 -1.08 9.60 20.23
C MET A 70 -2.13 10.62 20.68
N SER A 71 -3.01 11.06 19.77
CA SER A 71 -4.07 12.03 20.06
C SER A 71 -5.05 11.53 21.13
N ALA A 72 -5.30 10.23 21.20
CA ALA A 72 -6.16 9.63 22.23
C ALA A 72 -5.68 9.92 23.67
N THR A 73 -4.37 10.15 23.88
CA THR A 73 -3.80 10.41 25.20
C THR A 73 -3.96 11.86 25.67
N GLN A 74 -4.40 12.77 24.80
CA GLN A 74 -4.47 14.23 25.07
C GLN A 74 -5.91 14.75 25.11
N ILE A 75 -6.91 13.87 25.31
CA ILE A 75 -8.32 14.23 25.27
C ILE A 75 -8.83 14.50 26.69
N ASP A 76 -8.90 15.78 27.05
CA ASP A 76 -9.30 16.19 28.41
C ASP A 76 -10.74 16.70 28.49
N SER A 77 -11.36 17.08 27.37
CA SER A 77 -12.69 17.68 27.35
C SER A 77 -13.75 16.77 26.70
N PRO A 78 -15.03 16.84 27.15
CA PRO A 78 -16.10 16.03 26.57
C PRO A 78 -16.41 16.38 25.11
N GLU A 79 -16.22 17.65 24.71
CA GLU A 79 -16.42 18.08 23.32
C GLU A 79 -15.28 17.59 22.41
N SER A 80 -14.03 17.59 22.89
CA SER A 80 -12.91 16.98 22.14
C SER A 80 -13.07 15.46 22.00
N LEU A 81 -13.66 14.80 23.01
CA LEU A 81 -13.93 13.35 22.95
C LEU A 81 -14.97 13.02 21.87
N LYS A 82 -16.03 13.83 21.74
CA LYS A 82 -17.02 13.68 20.65
C LYS A 82 -16.36 13.86 19.28
N ALA A 83 -15.57 14.93 19.10
CA ALA A 83 -14.88 15.19 17.82
C ALA A 83 -13.89 14.07 17.46
N PHE A 84 -13.13 13.57 18.44
CA PHE A 84 -12.23 12.43 18.25
C PHE A 84 -12.98 11.15 17.89
N THR A 85 -14.12 10.90 18.53
CA THR A 85 -15.00 9.77 18.23
C THR A 85 -15.48 9.82 16.78
N TYR A 86 -15.95 10.96 16.29
CA TYR A 86 -16.31 11.11 14.86
C TYR A 86 -15.12 10.87 13.93
N THR A 87 -13.93 11.31 14.32
CA THR A 87 -12.70 11.06 13.55
C THR A 87 -12.40 9.56 13.42
N LEU A 88 -12.55 8.80 14.53
CA LEU A 88 -12.41 7.33 14.50
C LEU A 88 -13.45 6.66 13.61
N HIS A 89 -14.70 7.13 13.64
CA HIS A 89 -15.75 6.60 12.78
C HIS A 89 -15.45 6.80 11.29
N VAL A 90 -15.01 8.00 10.90
CA VAL A 90 -14.59 8.27 9.51
C VAL A 90 -13.40 7.38 9.13
N PHE A 91 -12.42 7.25 10.01
CA PHE A 91 -11.26 6.39 9.78
C PHE A 91 -11.67 4.92 9.56
N MET A 92 -12.53 4.37 10.42
CA MET A 92 -13.06 3.00 10.28
C MET A 92 -13.94 2.80 9.04
N ALA A 93 -14.69 3.83 8.63
CA ALA A 93 -15.46 3.76 7.40
C ALA A 93 -14.53 3.71 6.17
N VAL A 94 -13.50 4.56 6.12
CA VAL A 94 -12.53 4.59 5.01
C VAL A 94 -11.70 3.31 4.94
N THR A 95 -11.21 2.80 6.08
CA THR A 95 -10.52 1.49 6.13
C THR A 95 -11.43 0.39 5.61
N GLY A 96 -12.67 0.31 6.12
CA GLY A 96 -13.65 -0.71 5.76
C GLY A 96 -13.98 -0.68 4.27
N MET A 97 -14.27 0.49 3.71
CA MET A 97 -14.54 0.65 2.27
C MET A 97 -13.37 0.19 1.41
N PHE A 98 -12.14 0.52 1.80
CA PHE A 98 -10.95 0.10 1.07
C PHE A 98 -10.75 -1.43 1.14
N PHE A 99 -10.93 -2.04 2.31
CA PHE A 99 -10.86 -3.50 2.46
C PHE A 99 -11.91 -4.23 1.62
N VAL A 100 -13.17 -3.76 1.63
CA VAL A 100 -14.23 -4.32 0.78
C VAL A 100 -13.84 -4.18 -0.70
N THR A 101 -13.27 -3.04 -1.09
CA THR A 101 -12.79 -2.83 -2.47
C THR A 101 -11.68 -3.80 -2.83
N ILE A 102 -10.71 -4.08 -1.94
CA ILE A 102 -9.67 -5.11 -2.19
C ILE A 102 -10.27 -6.49 -2.38
N LEU A 103 -11.26 -6.87 -1.56
CA LEU A 103 -11.84 -8.21 -1.58
C LEU A 103 -12.59 -8.50 -2.89
N PHE A 104 -13.27 -7.50 -3.44
CA PHE A 104 -14.18 -7.68 -4.58
C PHE A 104 -13.70 -7.06 -5.91
N CYS A 105 -12.72 -6.13 -5.87
CA CYS A 105 -12.15 -5.43 -7.03
C CYS A 105 -10.65 -5.72 -7.19
N ARG A 106 -10.25 -7.00 -7.02
CA ARG A 106 -8.85 -7.42 -6.93
C ARG A 106 -8.04 -6.99 -8.15
N LYS A 107 -8.50 -7.23 -9.39
CA LYS A 107 -7.71 -6.90 -10.59
C LYS A 107 -7.47 -5.39 -10.79
N GLY A 108 -8.32 -4.53 -10.24
CA GLY A 108 -8.14 -3.08 -10.31
C GLY A 108 -7.11 -2.54 -9.30
N VAL A 109 -6.78 -3.32 -8.26
CA VAL A 109 -5.97 -2.87 -7.13
C VAL A 109 -4.55 -3.45 -7.14
N TYR A 110 -4.34 -4.63 -7.74
CA TYR A 110 -3.00 -5.21 -7.89
C TYR A 110 -2.31 -4.70 -9.16
N HIS A 111 -0.98 -4.56 -9.10
CA HIS A 111 -0.20 -4.24 -10.29
C HIS A 111 -0.27 -5.42 -11.28
N PRO A 112 -0.37 -5.17 -12.60
CA PRO A 112 -0.46 -6.23 -13.61
C PRO A 112 0.70 -7.24 -13.53
N ASP A 113 1.89 -6.80 -13.13
CA ASP A 113 3.06 -7.68 -12.95
C ASP A 113 2.89 -8.66 -11.78
N ASP A 114 2.26 -8.24 -10.68
CA ASP A 114 2.00 -9.11 -9.53
C ASP A 114 0.95 -10.16 -9.86
N LEU A 115 -0.07 -9.77 -10.63
CA LEU A 115 -1.07 -10.68 -11.19
C LEU A 115 -0.44 -11.68 -12.17
N ALA A 116 0.48 -11.22 -13.02
CA ALA A 116 1.20 -12.07 -13.96
C ALA A 116 2.14 -13.05 -13.24
N LYS A 117 2.77 -12.64 -12.14
CA LYS A 117 3.57 -13.51 -11.29
C LYS A 117 2.70 -14.57 -10.60
N ALA A 118 1.60 -14.16 -9.96
CA ALA A 118 0.66 -15.10 -9.32
C ALA A 118 0.09 -16.12 -10.32
N LYS A 119 -0.14 -15.71 -11.58
CA LYS A 119 -0.54 -16.61 -12.66
C LYS A 119 0.54 -17.61 -13.06
N ARG A 120 1.81 -17.17 -13.11
CA ARG A 120 2.94 -18.08 -13.37
C ARG A 120 3.16 -19.06 -12.22
N ASP A 121 2.90 -18.64 -10.99
CA ASP A 121 3.03 -19.47 -9.79
C ASP A 121 1.85 -20.44 -9.60
N GLY A 122 0.93 -20.55 -10.59
CA GLY A 122 -0.20 -21.48 -10.57
C GLY A 122 -1.36 -21.06 -9.67
N LEU A 123 -1.29 -19.87 -9.04
CA LEU A 123 -2.31 -19.36 -8.11
C LEU A 123 -3.55 -18.78 -8.81
N SER A 124 -3.52 -18.59 -10.13
CA SER A 124 -4.58 -17.85 -10.85
C SER A 124 -5.84 -18.63 -11.16
N ASP A 125 -5.80 -19.96 -11.16
CA ASP A 125 -7.00 -20.76 -11.50
C ASP A 125 -8.04 -20.78 -10.36
N GLU A 126 -7.65 -20.43 -9.12
CA GLU A 126 -8.57 -20.27 -7.99
C GLU A 126 -9.05 -18.83 -7.76
N MET A 127 -8.56 -17.84 -8.51
CA MET A 127 -9.00 -16.46 -8.33
C MET A 127 -10.33 -16.23 -9.05
N GLY A 128 -11.42 -16.17 -8.26
CA GLY A 128 -12.76 -15.85 -8.74
C GLY A 128 -12.85 -14.52 -9.52
N PRO A 129 -13.91 -14.33 -10.32
CA PRO A 129 -14.09 -13.11 -11.11
C PRO A 129 -14.28 -11.89 -10.20
N ASP A 130 -13.79 -10.72 -10.62
CA ASP A 130 -14.06 -9.47 -9.91
C ASP A 130 -15.56 -9.16 -9.96
N GLN A 131 -16.11 -8.78 -8.81
CA GLN A 131 -17.52 -8.45 -8.66
C GLN A 131 -17.66 -7.05 -8.05
N PRO A 132 -17.32 -5.99 -8.81
CA PRO A 132 -17.35 -4.62 -8.31
C PRO A 132 -18.75 -4.18 -7.88
N VAL A 133 -19.79 -4.75 -8.50
CA VAL A 133 -21.19 -4.51 -8.12
C VAL A 133 -21.47 -5.00 -6.70
N ILE A 134 -20.94 -6.17 -6.32
CA ILE A 134 -21.11 -6.70 -4.96
C ILE A 134 -20.36 -5.82 -3.96
N ALA A 135 -19.14 -5.38 -4.30
CA ALA A 135 -18.39 -4.43 -3.49
C ALA A 135 -19.22 -3.16 -3.20
N ALA A 136 -19.80 -2.57 -4.25
CA ALA A 136 -20.61 -1.36 -4.14
C ALA A 136 -21.86 -1.58 -3.27
N VAL A 137 -22.57 -2.71 -3.47
CA VAL A 137 -23.75 -3.05 -2.65
C VAL A 137 -23.35 -3.22 -1.19
N VAL A 138 -22.26 -3.91 -0.88
CA VAL A 138 -21.77 -4.10 0.49
C VAL A 138 -21.39 -2.76 1.13
N ILE A 139 -20.71 -1.87 0.39
CA ILE A 139 -20.37 -0.52 0.86
C ILE A 139 -21.64 0.28 1.16
N ILE A 140 -22.63 0.27 0.27
CA ILE A 140 -23.91 0.98 0.48
C ILE A 140 -24.64 0.43 1.71
N ILE A 141 -24.69 -0.90 1.88
CA ILE A 141 -25.30 -1.52 3.07
C ILE A 141 -24.56 -1.08 4.34
N MET A 142 -23.23 -1.08 4.33
CA MET A 142 -22.41 -0.64 5.47
C MET A 142 -22.68 0.81 5.83
N LEU A 143 -22.70 1.72 4.85
CA LEU A 143 -22.99 3.14 5.06
C LEU A 143 -24.43 3.37 5.54
N SER A 144 -25.39 2.64 4.98
CA SER A 144 -26.81 2.75 5.37
C SER A 144 -27.04 2.23 6.79
N ALA A 145 -26.43 1.12 7.15
CA ALA A 145 -26.47 0.56 8.51
C ALA A 145 -25.82 1.53 9.50
N TYR A 146 -24.69 2.13 9.13
CA TYR A 146 -24.02 3.14 9.97
C TYR A 146 -24.86 4.42 10.12
N ALA A 147 -25.48 4.90 9.04
CA ALA A 147 -26.39 6.05 9.09
C ALA A 147 -27.62 5.77 9.97
N ALA A 148 -28.21 4.58 9.85
CA ALA A 148 -29.31 4.14 10.71
C ALA A 148 -28.89 4.03 12.18
N PHE A 149 -27.71 3.46 12.45
CA PHE A 149 -27.14 3.39 13.79
C PHE A 149 -26.98 4.79 14.40
N GLN A 150 -26.40 5.74 13.65
CA GLN A 150 -26.28 7.11 14.14
C GLN A 150 -27.65 7.78 14.35
N ALA A 151 -28.61 7.57 13.45
CA ALA A 151 -29.95 8.14 13.61
C ALA A 151 -30.65 7.64 14.89
N VAL A 152 -30.41 6.38 15.28
CA VAL A 152 -31.04 5.75 16.45
C VAL A 152 -30.28 6.01 17.76
N TYR A 153 -28.95 6.09 17.74
CA TYR A 153 -28.12 6.13 18.95
C TYR A 153 -27.38 7.45 19.18
N ALA A 154 -27.31 8.33 18.17
CA ALA A 154 -26.70 9.65 18.29
C ALA A 154 -27.74 10.79 18.37
N SER A 155 -29.04 10.46 18.44
CA SER A 155 -30.14 11.35 18.79
C SER A 155 -30.43 11.36 20.29
#